data_AF-K0JZJ4-F1
#
_entry.id   AF-K0JZJ4-F1
#
_cell.length_a   1.000
_cell.length_b   1.000
_cell.length_c   1.000
_cell.angle_alpha   90.00
_cell.angle_beta   90.00
_cell.angle_gamma   90.00
#
_symmetry.space_group_name_H-M   'P 1'
#
loop_
_entity.id
_entity.type
_entity.pdbx_description
1 polymer ?
#
loop_
_entity_poly.entity_id
_entity_poly.type
_entity_poly.pdbx_seq_one_letter_code
_entity_poly.pdbx_strand_id
1 'polypeptide(L)'
;MTPPSKEQVKAATDGLRAEAGVWDDQSARMGAIVPMVDALRLDRVEAGLFQVVFDTYHQVMDQVVERSREATRAMTDIGTTLRAVADTYDDEETAGVHRMRGIY
;
A
#
# COMPACT_ATOMS: atom_id res chain seq x y z
N MET A 1 11.02 32.57 7.69
CA MET A 1 9.80 32.09 6.99
C MET A 1 8.65 32.18 7.97
N THR A 2 7.47 32.59 7.51
CA THR A 2 6.26 32.63 8.35
C THR A 2 5.76 31.19 8.58
N PRO A 3 5.31 30.82 9.78
CA PRO A 3 4.73 29.50 10.03
C PRO A 3 3.51 29.25 9.14
N PRO A 4 3.27 28.01 8.69
CA PRO A 4 2.08 27.67 7.91
C PRO A 4 0.79 27.94 8.69
N SER A 5 -0.29 28.28 7.99
CA SER A 5 -1.61 28.43 8.58
C SER A 5 -2.25 27.07 8.86
N LYS A 6 -3.25 27.04 9.75
CA LYS A 6 -4.02 25.82 10.05
C LYS A 6 -4.66 25.20 8.82
N GLU A 7 -5.17 26.05 7.92
CA GLU A 7 -5.77 25.61 6.66
C GLU A 7 -4.74 24.96 5.75
N GLN A 8 -3.50 25.45 5.74
CA GLN A 8 -2.40 24.85 4.99
C GLN A 8 -1.98 23.50 5.58
N VAL A 9 -1.91 23.37 6.92
CA VAL A 9 -1.63 22.10 7.59
C VAL A 9 -2.72 21.08 7.28
N LYS A 10 -3.99 21.47 7.43
CA LYS A 10 -5.13 20.59 7.13
C LYS A 10 -5.15 20.15 5.67
N ALA A 11 -4.95 21.08 4.72
CA ALA A 11 -4.88 20.73 3.32
C ALA A 11 -3.74 19.72 3.02
N ALA A 12 -2.62 19.86 3.72
CA ALA A 12 -1.51 18.91 3.60
C ALA A 12 -1.85 17.53 4.20
N THR A 13 -2.46 17.47 5.40
CA THR A 13 -2.83 16.18 6.02
C THR A 13 -3.94 15.47 5.25
N ASP A 14 -4.91 16.21 4.70
CA ASP A 14 -5.91 15.67 3.77
C ASP A 14 -5.26 15.12 2.49
N GLY A 15 -4.25 15.83 1.95
CA GLY A 15 -3.46 15.35 0.81
C GLY A 15 -2.73 14.04 1.10
N LEU A 16 -2.09 13.91 2.27
CA LEU A 16 -1.43 12.68 2.69
C LEU A 16 -2.42 11.51 2.81
N ARG A 17 -3.62 11.75 3.34
CA ARG A 17 -4.67 10.71 3.44
C ARG A 17 -5.21 10.30 2.08
N ALA A 18 -5.38 11.25 1.17
CA ALA A 18 -5.79 10.94 -0.21
C ALA A 18 -4.75 10.06 -0.90
N GLU A 19 -3.46 10.41 -0.79
CA GLU A 19 -2.36 9.62 -1.34
C GLU A 19 -2.29 8.23 -0.68
N ALA A 20 -2.48 8.14 0.64
CA ALA A 20 -2.56 6.85 1.33
C ALA A 20 -3.68 5.95 0.79
N GLY A 21 -4.81 6.53 0.35
CA GLY A 21 -5.88 5.80 -0.33
C GLY A 21 -5.45 5.26 -1.69
N VAL A 22 -4.67 6.03 -2.46
CA VAL A 22 -4.11 5.57 -3.75
C VAL A 22 -3.19 4.37 -3.56
N TRP A 23 -2.34 4.38 -2.53
CA TRP A 23 -1.45 3.25 -2.22
C TRP A 23 -2.21 2.00 -1.79
N ASP A 24 -3.28 2.14 -1.01
CA ASP A 24 -4.16 1.02 -0.67
C ASP A 24 -4.84 0.42 -1.92
N ASP A 25 -5.33 1.26 -2.83
CA ASP A 25 -5.94 0.82 -4.08
C ASP A 25 -4.93 0.06 -4.95
N GLN A 26 -3.68 0.53 -5.05
CA GLN A 26 -2.64 -0.19 -5.78
C GLN A 26 -2.26 -1.50 -5.08
N SER A 27 -2.19 -1.52 -3.75
CA SER A 27 -1.96 -2.74 -2.97
C SER A 27 -3.02 -3.79 -3.27
N ALA A 28 -4.31 -3.40 -3.27
CA ALA A 28 -5.41 -4.29 -3.60
C ALA A 28 -5.31 -4.85 -5.03
N ARG A 29 -4.91 -4.02 -6.00
CA ARG A 29 -4.69 -4.47 -7.40
C ARG A 29 -3.56 -5.48 -7.50
N MET A 30 -2.46 -5.28 -6.79
CA MET A 30 -1.36 -6.26 -6.75
C MET A 30 -1.79 -7.56 -6.07
N GLY A 31 -2.58 -7.48 -5.00
CA GLY A 31 -3.15 -8.64 -4.32
C GLY A 31 -4.05 -9.47 -5.23
N ALA A 32 -4.79 -8.84 -6.15
CA ALA A 32 -5.66 -9.52 -7.10
C ALA A 32 -4.92 -10.36 -8.15
N ILE A 33 -3.62 -10.12 -8.38
CA ILE A 33 -2.82 -10.91 -9.35
C ILE A 33 -2.61 -12.34 -8.87
N VAL A 34 -2.44 -12.55 -7.56
CA VAL A 34 -2.16 -13.87 -6.97
C VAL A 34 -3.21 -14.92 -7.35
N PRO A 35 -4.53 -14.71 -7.10
CA PRO A 35 -5.54 -15.69 -7.50
C PRO A 35 -5.64 -15.88 -9.03
N MET A 36 -5.30 -14.85 -9.83
CA MET A 36 -5.26 -14.98 -11.30
C MET A 36 -4.13 -15.90 -11.75
N VAL A 37 -2.94 -15.80 -11.12
CA VAL A 37 -1.81 -16.68 -11.41
C VAL A 37 -2.08 -18.10 -10.94
N ASP A 38 -2.68 -18.26 -9.75
CA ASP A 38 -3.02 -19.59 -9.23
C ASP A 38 -4.05 -20.31 -10.13
N ALA A 39 -4.98 -19.58 -10.75
CA ALA A 39 -5.91 -20.13 -11.73
C ALA A 39 -5.26 -20.60 -13.03
N LEU A 40 -4.03 -20.15 -13.33
CA LEU A 40 -3.27 -20.60 -14.49
C LEU A 40 -2.45 -21.86 -14.19
N ARG A 41 -2.19 -22.19 -12.92
CA ARG A 41 -1.31 -23.32 -12.57
C ARG A 41 -1.87 -24.63 -13.11
N LEU A 42 -1.05 -25.28 -13.94
CA LEU A 42 -1.32 -26.62 -14.44
C LEU A 42 -0.72 -27.65 -13.50
N ASP A 43 -1.35 -28.81 -13.35
CA ASP A 43 -0.65 -29.98 -12.85
C ASP A 43 0.15 -30.68 -13.98
N ARG A 44 0.96 -31.68 -13.62
CA ARG A 44 1.76 -32.40 -14.62
C ARG A 44 0.90 -33.16 -15.64
N VAL A 45 -0.30 -33.60 -15.26
CA VAL A 45 -1.20 -34.30 -16.18
C VAL A 45 -1.77 -33.31 -17.19
N GLU A 46 -2.25 -32.16 -16.73
CA GLU A 46 -2.77 -31.05 -17.53
C GLU A 46 -1.70 -30.47 -18.47
N ALA A 47 -0.45 -30.40 -18.02
CA ALA A 47 0.66 -29.94 -18.84
C ALA A 47 0.97 -30.86 -20.04
N GLY A 48 0.65 -32.16 -19.95
CA GLY A 48 0.74 -33.10 -21.07
C GLY A 48 2.09 -33.04 -21.82
N LEU A 49 2.05 -32.71 -23.12
CA LEU A 49 3.23 -32.61 -23.99
C LEU A 49 4.22 -31.48 -23.59
N PHE A 50 3.80 -30.55 -22.75
CA PHE A 50 4.61 -29.41 -22.30
C PHE A 50 5.47 -29.71 -21.06
N GLN A 51 5.67 -30.99 -20.69
CA GLN A 51 6.51 -31.36 -19.53
C GLN A 51 7.90 -30.71 -19.53
N VAL A 52 8.51 -30.55 -20.71
CA VAL A 52 9.87 -30.00 -20.85
C VAL A 52 9.99 -28.59 -20.28
N VAL A 53 8.90 -27.81 -20.28
CA VAL A 53 8.87 -26.43 -19.77
C VAL A 53 8.10 -26.30 -18.45
N PHE A 54 7.56 -27.40 -17.92
CA PHE A 54 6.67 -27.38 -16.75
C PHE A 54 7.30 -26.73 -15.53
N ASP A 55 8.54 -27.11 -15.19
CA ASP A 55 9.21 -26.57 -14.01
C ASP A 55 9.53 -25.07 -14.18
N THR A 56 10.02 -24.66 -15.35
CA THR A 56 10.29 -23.24 -15.67
C THR A 56 9.01 -22.41 -15.64
N TYR A 57 7.91 -22.96 -16.16
CA TYR A 57 6.60 -22.33 -16.11
C TYR A 57 6.14 -22.07 -14.68
N HIS A 58 6.22 -23.07 -13.81
CA HIS A 58 5.89 -22.91 -12.39
C HIS A 58 6.80 -21.92 -11.67
N GLN A 59 8.11 -21.95 -11.96
CA GLN A 59 9.05 -20.99 -11.37
C GLN A 59 8.70 -19.54 -11.72
N VAL A 60 8.28 -19.28 -12.97
CA VAL A 60 7.83 -17.94 -13.36
C VAL A 60 6.57 -17.54 -12.59
N MET A 61 5.61 -18.46 -12.45
CA MET A 61 4.41 -18.21 -11.64
C MET A 61 4.73 -17.89 -10.18
N ASP A 62 5.63 -18.67 -9.57
CA ASP A 62 6.08 -18.46 -8.20
C ASP A 62 6.71 -17.07 -8.04
N GLN A 63 7.57 -16.66 -8.98
CA GLN A 63 8.17 -15.32 -8.97
C GLN A 63 7.12 -14.21 -9.08
N VAL A 64 6.12 -14.35 -9.96
CA VAL A 64 5.05 -13.35 -10.11
C VAL A 64 4.23 -13.25 -8.83
N VAL A 65 3.90 -14.39 -8.19
CA VAL A 65 3.16 -14.41 -6.91
C VAL A 65 3.99 -13.76 -5.80
N GLU A 66 5.27 -14.11 -5.68
CA GLU A 66 6.15 -13.56 -4.66
C GLU A 66 6.28 -12.04 -4.78
N ARG A 67 6.54 -11.53 -6.00
CA ARG A 67 6.68 -10.09 -6.25
C ARG A 67 5.37 -9.34 -6.06
N SER A 68 4.24 -9.94 -6.42
CA SER A 68 2.91 -9.35 -6.16
C SER A 68 2.63 -9.22 -4.66
N ARG A 69 3.02 -10.22 -3.85
CA ARG A 69 2.88 -10.18 -2.38
C ARG A 69 3.83 -9.19 -1.72
N GLU A 70 5.06 -9.07 -2.22
CA GLU A 70 6.00 -8.04 -1.78
C GLU A 70 5.47 -6.64 -2.08
N ALA A 71 5.00 -6.40 -3.30
CA ALA A 71 4.41 -5.12 -3.71
C ALA A 71 3.19 -4.76 -2.86
N THR A 72 2.28 -5.70 -2.63
CA THR A 72 1.11 -5.52 -1.75
C THR A 72 1.53 -5.02 -0.37
N ARG A 73 2.50 -5.69 0.27
CA ARG A 73 3.00 -5.29 1.60
C ARG A 73 3.63 -3.90 1.57
N ALA A 74 4.55 -3.66 0.65
CA ALA A 74 5.25 -2.38 0.56
C ALA A 74 4.28 -1.20 0.32
N MET A 75 3.28 -1.38 -0.54
CA MET A 75 2.27 -0.36 -0.81
C MET A 75 1.37 -0.10 0.41
N THR A 76 0.95 -1.15 1.11
CA THR A 76 0.20 -1.02 2.38
C THR A 76 1.02 -0.30 3.46
N ASP A 77 2.32 -0.59 3.56
CA ASP A 77 3.22 0.06 4.52
C ASP A 77 3.38 1.56 4.21
N ILE A 78 3.46 1.93 2.93
CA ILE A 78 3.47 3.34 2.49
C ILE A 78 2.17 4.03 2.90
N GLY A 79 1.02 3.46 2.55
CA GLY A 79 -0.29 4.03 2.91
C GLY A 79 -0.47 4.19 4.42
N THR A 80 -0.04 3.19 5.19
CA THR A 80 -0.06 3.24 6.67
C THR A 80 0.83 4.36 7.21
N THR A 81 2.04 4.51 6.66
CA THR A 81 2.97 5.56 7.07
C THR A 81 2.42 6.96 6.78
N LEU A 82 1.83 7.16 5.60
CA LEU A 82 1.22 8.44 5.23
C LEU A 82 0.08 8.84 6.18
N ARG A 83 -0.77 7.88 6.58
CA ARG A 83 -1.81 8.10 7.58
C ARG A 83 -1.22 8.46 8.95
N ALA A 84 -0.24 7.69 9.41
CA ALA A 84 0.41 7.94 10.70
C ALA A 84 1.05 9.34 10.76
N VAL A 85 1.68 9.79 9.67
CA VAL A 85 2.24 11.14 9.55
C VAL A 85 1.12 12.19 9.59
N ALA A 86 0.04 12.00 8.84
CA ALA A 86 -1.10 12.92 8.84
C ALA A 86 -1.74 13.05 10.23
N ASP A 87 -1.92 11.93 10.92
CA ASP A 87 -2.49 11.89 12.27
C ASP A 87 -1.58 12.59 13.29
N THR A 88 -0.26 12.39 13.18
CA THR A 88 0.72 13.09 14.03
C THR A 88 0.63 14.61 13.88
N TYR A 89 0.52 15.12 12.64
CA TYR A 89 0.39 16.56 12.41
C TYR A 89 -0.92 17.13 12.96
N ASP A 90 -2.04 16.43 12.79
CA ASP A 90 -3.34 16.87 13.30
C ASP A 90 -3.39 16.86 14.85
N ASP A 91 -2.75 15.87 15.47
CA ASP A 91 -2.61 15.77 16.93
C ASP A 91 -1.73 16.91 17.49
N GLU A 92 -0.61 17.20 16.84
CA GLU A 92 0.28 18.31 17.23
C GLU A 92 -0.41 19.67 17.10
N GLU A 93 -1.19 19.89 16.04
CA GLU A 93 -1.98 21.10 15.84
C GLU A 93 -3.03 21.24 16.96
N THR A 94 -3.75 20.16 17.27
CA THR A 94 -4.76 20.14 18.35
C THR A 94 -4.12 20.45 19.71
N ALA A 95 -3.01 19.78 20.05
CA ALA A 95 -2.26 20.02 21.28
C ALA A 95 -1.68 21.44 21.36
N GLY A 96 -1.20 21.99 20.24
CA GLY A 96 -0.76 23.37 20.12
C GLY A 96 -1.87 24.37 20.42
N VAL A 97 -3.07 24.12 19.88
CA VAL A 97 -4.26 24.95 20.15
C VAL A 97 -4.68 24.90 21.61
N HIS A 98 -4.66 23.73 22.25
CA HIS A 98 -4.97 23.60 23.68
C HIS A 98 -3.98 24.38 24.56
N ARG A 99 -2.68 24.30 24.27
CA ARG A 99 -1.64 25.07 24.96
C ARG A 99 -1.82 26.58 24.77
N MET A 100 -2.14 27.03 23.56
CA MET A 100 -2.37 28.45 23.26
C MET A 100 -3.66 29.00 23.89
N ARG A 101 -4.68 28.16 24.07
CA ARG A 101 -5.96 28.55 24.69
C ARG A 101 -5.98 28.41 26.21
N GLY A 102 -4.88 27.94 26.83
CA GLY A 102 -4.75 27.85 28.29
C GLY A 102 -5.71 26.85 28.95
N ILE A 103 -6.21 25.88 28.20
CA ILE A 103 -7.12 24.86 28.72
C ILE A 103 -6.25 23.68 29.16
N TYR A 104 -5.91 23.65 30.45
CA TYR A 104 -5.40 22.47 31.17
C TYR A 104 -6.44 22.01 32.18
#